data_AF-A0A1R3SUB1-F1
#
_entry.id   AF-A0A1R3SUB1-F1
#
_cell.length_a   1.000
_cell.length_b   1.000
_cell.length_c   1.000
_cell.angle_alpha   90.00
_cell.angle_beta   90.00
_cell.angle_gamma   90.00
#
_symmetry.space_group_name_H-M   'P 1'
#
loop_
_entity.id
_entity.type
_entity.pdbx_description
1 polymer ?
#
loop_
_entity_poly.entity_id
_entity_poly.type
_entity_poly.pdbx_seq_one_letter_code
_entity_poly.pdbx_strand_id
1 'polypeptide(L)'
;MKHNTIKSDYSNWQISALTILRVLIGWHFLYEGLVKIYTPGWTAKNYLLNSVGPFSSFFKSIAQSDQILNIADTLNEWGLILIGLSLFVGLFCRLSSFFGMALLAFYYLSYPPFADLGVEAYVEGNYWIVNRNLIEIAALLILVVFPSSHITGLDRFIFLNKKNKSDNNPS
;
A
#
# COMPACT_ATOMS: atom_id res chain seq x y z
N MET A 1 24.25 -31.84 -5.81
CA MET A 1 23.44 -30.90 -5.01
C MET A 1 22.01 -30.91 -5.53
N LYS A 2 21.07 -31.51 -4.79
CA LYS A 2 19.64 -31.44 -5.14
C LYS A 2 19.14 -30.04 -4.79
N HIS A 3 18.75 -29.26 -5.80
CA HIS A 3 17.96 -28.05 -5.57
C HIS A 3 16.59 -28.50 -5.04
N ASN A 4 16.44 -28.51 -3.71
CA ASN A 4 15.13 -28.60 -3.07
C ASN A 4 14.37 -27.31 -3.40
N THR A 5 13.69 -27.31 -4.54
CA THR A 5 12.65 -26.34 -4.82
C THR A 5 11.48 -26.72 -3.91
N ILE A 6 11.40 -26.07 -2.75
CA ILE A 6 10.24 -26.18 -1.87
C ILE A 6 9.04 -25.64 -2.67
N LYS A 7 8.28 -26.54 -3.28
CA LYS A 7 6.96 -26.24 -3.81
C LYS A 7 6.06 -26.10 -2.58
N SER A 8 5.75 -24.88 -2.18
CA SER A 8 4.76 -24.65 -1.12
C SER A 8 3.38 -24.93 -1.69
N ASP A 9 2.88 -26.14 -1.47
CA ASP A 9 1.48 -26.48 -1.74
C ASP A 9 0.60 -25.78 -0.70
N TYR A 10 0.17 -24.55 -1.01
CA TYR A 10 -0.78 -23.82 -0.18
C TYR A 10 -2.16 -24.48 -0.24
N SER A 11 -2.85 -24.56 0.89
CA SER A 11 -4.24 -25.03 0.91
C SER A 11 -5.17 -24.01 0.25
N ASN A 12 -6.28 -24.49 -0.33
CA ASN A 12 -7.29 -23.61 -0.93
C ASN A 12 -7.80 -22.55 0.06
N TRP A 13 -7.85 -22.88 1.35
CA TRP A 13 -8.21 -21.95 2.42
C TRP A 13 -7.17 -20.84 2.63
N GLN A 14 -5.87 -21.18 2.64
CA GLN A 14 -4.80 -20.20 2.75
C GLN A 14 -4.81 -19.22 1.57
N ILE A 15 -5.00 -19.76 0.36
CA ILE A 15 -5.08 -18.96 -0.86
C ILE A 15 -6.29 -18.02 -0.82
N SER A 16 -7.45 -18.53 -0.39
CA SER A 16 -8.68 -17.73 -0.28
C SER A 16 -8.53 -16.62 0.75
N ALA A 17 -7.98 -16.91 1.93
CA ALA A 17 -7.74 -15.93 2.99
C ALA A 17 -6.78 -14.81 2.53
N LEU A 18 -5.66 -15.17 1.88
CA LEU A 18 -4.71 -14.18 1.35
C LEU A 18 -5.32 -13.34 0.23
N THR A 19 -6.18 -13.94 -0.60
CA THR A 19 -6.88 -13.21 -1.68
C THR A 19 -7.89 -12.21 -1.11
N ILE A 20 -8.67 -12.62 -0.09
CA ILE A 20 -9.60 -11.72 0.61
C ILE A 20 -8.83 -10.59 1.28
N LEU A 21 -7.75 -10.88 2.01
CA LEU A 21 -6.89 -9.87 2.63
C LEU A 21 -6.40 -8.85 1.61
N ARG A 22 -5.88 -9.32 0.47
CA ARG A 22 -5.43 -8.46 -0.63
C ARG A 22 -6.54 -7.56 -1.16
N VAL A 23 -7.72 -8.12 -1.41
CA VAL A 23 -8.87 -7.36 -1.93
C VAL A 23 -9.35 -6.32 -0.92
N LEU A 24 -9.39 -6.65 0.38
CA LEU A 24 -9.77 -5.72 1.44
C LEU A 24 -8.79 -4.55 1.55
N ILE A 25 -7.48 -4.81 1.53
CA ILE A 25 -6.47 -3.74 1.55
C ILE A 25 -6.55 -2.89 0.29
N GLY A 26 -6.68 -3.53 -0.88
CA GLY A 26 -6.82 -2.82 -2.16
C GLY A 26 -8.07 -1.93 -2.20
N TRP A 27 -9.20 -2.44 -1.70
CA TRP A 27 -10.44 -1.67 -1.55
C TRP A 27 -10.25 -0.46 -0.64
N HIS A 28 -9.58 -0.66 0.50
CA HIS A 28 -9.36 0.42 1.45
C HIS A 28 -8.49 1.54 0.86
N PHE A 29 -7.36 1.22 0.24
CA PHE A 29 -6.54 2.19 -0.49
C PHE A 29 -7.33 2.92 -1.58
N LEU A 30 -8.12 2.19 -2.35
CA LEU A 30 -8.94 2.75 -3.42
C LEU A 30 -9.97 3.73 -2.88
N TYR A 31 -10.70 3.34 -1.84
CA TYR A 31 -11.69 4.19 -1.18
C TYR A 31 -11.05 5.47 -0.65
N GLU A 32 -9.91 5.36 0.05
CA GLU A 32 -9.16 6.51 0.56
C GLU A 32 -8.72 7.47 -0.54
N GLY A 33 -8.28 6.95 -1.69
CA GLY A 33 -7.86 7.77 -2.83
C GLY A 33 -9.04 8.43 -3.54
N LEU A 34 -10.14 7.69 -3.75
CA LEU A 34 -11.35 8.20 -4.39
C LEU A 34 -11.99 9.32 -3.56
N VAL A 35 -12.06 9.17 -2.24
CA VAL A 35 -12.60 10.23 -1.37
C VAL A 35 -11.81 11.53 -1.52
N LYS A 36 -10.49 11.46 -1.71
CA LYS A 36 -9.64 12.64 -1.91
C LYS A 36 -9.95 13.35 -3.24
N ILE A 37 -10.07 12.60 -4.34
CA ILE A 37 -10.46 13.17 -5.64
C ILE A 37 -11.89 13.74 -5.62
N TYR A 38 -12.83 13.07 -4.96
CA TYR A 38 -14.22 13.51 -4.91
C TYR A 38 -14.47 14.65 -3.92
N THR A 39 -13.52 14.96 -3.04
CA THR A 39 -13.63 16.07 -2.09
C THR A 39 -13.08 17.33 -2.75
N PRO A 40 -13.92 18.31 -3.14
CA PRO A 40 -13.44 19.51 -3.80
C PRO A 40 -12.50 20.30 -2.89
N GLY A 41 -11.29 20.59 -3.37
CA GLY A 41 -10.28 21.32 -2.59
C GLY A 41 -9.62 20.50 -1.49
N TRP A 42 -9.66 19.16 -1.56
CA TRP A 42 -8.85 18.32 -0.69
C TRP A 42 -7.36 18.69 -0.82
N THR A 43 -6.65 18.70 0.31
CA THR A 43 -5.21 18.94 0.35
C THR A 43 -4.61 18.33 1.61
N ALA A 44 -3.38 17.82 1.52
CA ALA A 44 -2.61 17.36 2.67
C ALA A 44 -2.00 18.51 3.48
N LYS A 45 -2.20 19.79 3.11
CA LYS A 45 -1.56 20.94 3.75
C LYS A 45 -1.71 20.95 5.27
N ASN A 46 -2.95 20.85 5.75
CA ASN A 46 -3.23 20.88 7.19
C ASN A 46 -2.69 19.64 7.90
N TYR A 47 -2.71 18.48 7.24
CA TYR A 47 -2.12 17.26 7.75
C TYR A 47 -0.60 17.43 7.93
N LEU A 48 0.10 17.91 6.91
CA LEU A 48 1.55 18.07 6.92
C LEU A 48 2.03 19.21 7.84
N LEU A 49 1.30 20.33 7.93
CA LEU A 49 1.63 21.44 8.84
C LEU A 49 1.58 21.05 10.32
N ASN A 50 0.67 20.14 10.66
CA ASN A 50 0.49 19.65 12.02
C ASN A 50 1.31 18.37 12.30
N SER A 51 2.16 17.93 11.35
CA SER A 51 3.02 16.76 11.54
C SER A 51 3.94 16.88 12.75
N VAL A 52 4.17 15.75 13.41
CA VAL A 52 4.93 15.63 14.66
C VAL A 52 6.06 14.61 14.54
N GLY A 53 6.98 14.64 15.50
CA GLY A 53 8.13 13.73 15.54
C GLY A 53 9.38 14.24 14.81
N PRO A 54 10.41 13.39 14.66
CA PRO A 54 11.75 13.81 14.23
C PRO A 54 11.80 14.30 12.78
N PHE A 55 10.86 13.89 11.94
CA PHE A 55 10.77 14.29 10.53
C PHE A 55 9.76 15.42 10.28
N SER A 56 9.17 16.01 11.33
CA SER A 56 8.15 17.06 11.20
C SER A 56 8.64 18.26 10.37
N SER A 57 9.90 18.70 10.51
CA SER A 57 10.46 19.79 9.70
C SER A 57 10.44 19.50 8.20
N PHE A 58 10.66 18.24 7.80
CA PHE A 58 10.60 17.82 6.39
C PHE A 58 9.17 17.83 5.85
N PHE A 59 8.21 17.33 6.62
CA PHE A 59 6.80 17.37 6.22
C PHE A 59 6.23 18.79 6.18
N LYS A 60 6.62 19.64 7.14
CA LYS A 60 6.23 21.06 7.16
C LYS A 60 6.84 21.83 5.98
N SER A 61 8.06 21.52 5.55
CA SER A 61 8.66 22.19 4.39
C SER A 61 7.92 21.86 3.08
N ILE A 62 7.40 20.64 2.94
CA ILE A 62 6.50 20.26 1.83
C ILE A 62 5.25 21.15 1.84
N ALA A 63 4.63 21.35 3.01
CA ALA A 63 3.40 22.12 3.14
C ALA A 63 3.57 23.65 2.96
N GLN A 64 4.80 24.15 3.12
CA GLN A 64 5.13 25.57 2.96
C GLN A 64 5.35 25.98 1.49
N SER A 65 5.62 25.02 0.59
CA SER A 65 5.79 25.29 -0.82
C SER A 65 4.56 24.82 -1.60
N ASP A 66 3.82 25.75 -2.21
CA ASP A 66 2.61 25.41 -2.97
C ASP A 66 2.90 24.46 -4.15
N GLN A 67 4.08 24.57 -4.78
CA GLN A 67 4.49 23.66 -5.86
C GLN A 67 4.73 22.23 -5.36
N ILE A 68 5.46 22.07 -4.27
CA ILE A 68 5.78 20.74 -3.71
C ILE A 68 4.52 20.12 -3.09
N LEU A 69 3.69 20.92 -2.43
CA LEU A 69 2.40 20.50 -1.90
C LEU A 69 1.47 19.96 -2.98
N ASN A 70 1.32 20.66 -4.11
CA ASN A 70 0.49 20.18 -5.22
C ASN A 70 0.99 18.84 -5.79
N ILE A 71 2.32 18.65 -5.87
CA ILE A 71 2.90 17.38 -6.27
C ILE A 71 2.59 16.29 -5.24
N ALA A 72 2.74 16.59 -3.95
CA ALA A 72 2.46 15.64 -2.87
C ALA A 72 0.98 15.24 -2.85
N ASP A 73 0.05 16.20 -3.02
CA ASP A 73 -1.39 15.95 -3.08
C ASP A 73 -1.73 15.04 -4.28
N THR A 74 -1.22 15.37 -5.46
CA THR A 74 -1.41 14.58 -6.69
C THR A 74 -0.85 13.16 -6.53
N LEU A 75 0.38 13.03 -6.02
CA LEU A 75 1.02 11.72 -5.79
C LEU A 75 0.26 10.89 -4.77
N ASN A 76 -0.32 11.54 -3.75
CA ASN A 76 -1.06 10.85 -2.72
C ASN A 76 -2.42 10.33 -3.23
N GLU A 77 -3.17 11.18 -3.94
CA GLU A 77 -4.45 10.81 -4.56
C GLU A 77 -4.27 9.66 -5.56
N TRP A 78 -3.40 9.85 -6.55
CA TRP A 78 -3.18 8.86 -7.60
C TRP A 78 -2.41 7.65 -7.09
N GLY A 79 -1.49 7.83 -6.15
CA GLY A 79 -0.76 6.74 -5.52
C GLY A 79 -1.72 5.77 -4.82
N LEU A 80 -2.63 6.28 -3.99
CA LEU A 80 -3.64 5.46 -3.32
C LEU A 80 -4.53 4.71 -4.31
N ILE A 81 -5.01 5.39 -5.35
CA ILE A 81 -5.89 4.79 -6.36
C ILE A 81 -5.16 3.71 -7.16
N LEU A 82 -3.97 4.01 -7.69
CA LEU A 82 -3.21 3.08 -8.52
C LEU A 82 -2.78 1.85 -7.73
N ILE A 83 -2.29 2.03 -6.50
CA ILE A 83 -1.92 0.93 -5.60
C ILE A 83 -3.16 0.11 -5.24
N GLY A 84 -4.26 0.78 -4.86
CA GLY A 84 -5.53 0.16 -4.49
C GLY A 84 -6.13 -0.68 -5.62
N LEU A 85 -6.23 -0.11 -6.83
CA LEU A 85 -6.71 -0.82 -8.02
C LEU A 85 -5.82 -2.02 -8.35
N SER A 86 -4.50 -1.85 -8.31
CA SER A 86 -3.53 -2.89 -8.60
C SER A 86 -3.68 -4.07 -7.63
N LEU A 87 -3.81 -3.81 -6.33
CA LEU A 87 -4.03 -4.84 -5.30
C LEU A 87 -5.41 -5.49 -5.42
N PHE A 88 -6.45 -4.70 -5.65
CA PHE A 88 -7.82 -5.17 -5.77
C PHE A 88 -7.98 -6.14 -6.95
N VAL A 89 -7.50 -5.72 -8.13
CA VAL A 89 -7.51 -6.53 -9.37
C VAL A 89 -6.51 -7.69 -9.29
N GLY A 90 -5.44 -7.54 -8.51
CA GLY A 90 -4.38 -8.54 -8.41
C GLY A 90 -3.36 -8.48 -9.54
N LEU A 91 -3.06 -7.27 -10.03
CA LEU A 91 -2.01 -6.98 -11.01
C LEU A 91 -0.78 -6.43 -10.29
N PHE A 92 0.44 -6.83 -10.67
CA PHE A 92 1.70 -6.32 -10.11
C PHE A 92 1.77 -6.31 -8.56
N CYS A 93 1.12 -7.28 -7.90
CA CYS A 93 0.82 -7.22 -6.46
C CYS A 93 2.05 -6.96 -5.58
N ARG A 94 3.21 -7.53 -5.93
CA ARG A 94 4.45 -7.34 -5.17
C ARG A 94 4.93 -5.89 -5.19
N LEU A 95 4.89 -5.26 -6.36
CA LEU A 95 5.34 -3.89 -6.54
C LEU A 95 4.36 -2.94 -5.86
N SER A 96 3.05 -3.17 -6.01
CA SER A 96 2.00 -2.38 -5.38
C SER A 96 2.03 -2.50 -3.86
N SER A 97 2.33 -3.69 -3.32
CA SER A 97 2.50 -3.86 -1.87
C SER A 97 3.70 -3.09 -1.34
N PHE A 98 4.82 -3.08 -2.07
CA PHE A 98 6.01 -2.30 -1.68
C PHE A 98 5.71 -0.79 -1.67
N PHE A 99 5.11 -0.27 -2.74
CA PHE A 99 4.71 1.13 -2.80
C PHE A 99 3.65 1.49 -1.76
N GLY A 100 2.69 0.60 -1.49
CA GLY A 100 1.68 0.77 -0.44
C GLY A 100 2.30 0.86 0.95
N MET A 101 3.26 -0.02 1.25
CA MET A 101 4.03 0.04 2.50
C MET A 101 4.81 1.34 2.62
N ALA A 102 5.47 1.79 1.55
CA ALA A 102 6.22 3.04 1.55
C ALA A 102 5.30 4.25 1.81
N LEU A 103 4.15 4.30 1.14
CA LEU A 103 3.16 5.37 1.31
C LEU A 103 2.61 5.39 2.75
N LEU A 104 2.20 4.24 3.29
CA LEU A 104 1.75 4.14 4.69
C LEU A 104 2.84 4.48 5.70
N ALA A 105 4.11 4.18 5.37
CA ALA A 105 5.23 4.58 6.21
C ALA A 105 5.38 6.11 6.26
N PHE A 106 5.15 6.82 5.16
CA PHE A 106 5.10 8.29 5.18
C PHE A 106 3.97 8.81 6.08
N TYR A 107 2.78 8.21 6.01
CA TYR A 107 1.68 8.56 6.92
C TYR A 107 2.04 8.32 8.39
N TYR A 108 2.58 7.14 8.70
CA TYR A 108 3.01 6.77 10.05
C TYR A 108 4.13 7.68 10.57
N LEU A 109 5.10 8.05 9.74
CA LEU A 109 6.21 8.94 10.12
C LEU A 109 5.78 10.40 10.26
N SER A 110 4.72 10.83 9.58
CA SER A 110 4.17 12.18 9.70
C SER A 110 3.43 12.36 11.02
N TYR A 111 2.77 11.30 11.51
CA TYR A 111 2.10 11.24 12.81
C TYR A 111 2.41 9.93 13.54
N PRO A 112 3.61 9.82 14.12
CA PRO A 112 3.93 8.69 14.97
C PRO A 112 3.04 8.74 16.23
N PRO A 113 2.42 7.63 16.64
CA PRO A 113 1.45 7.61 17.73
C PRO A 113 2.08 7.66 19.14
N PHE A 114 3.23 8.32 19.28
CA PHE A 114 3.88 8.53 20.57
C PHE A 114 3.09 9.58 21.37
N ALA A 115 2.49 9.13 22.47
CA ALA A 115 1.37 9.75 23.18
C ALA A 115 1.64 11.07 23.94
N ASP A 116 2.45 12.01 23.45
CA ASP A 116 2.88 13.18 24.26
C ASP A 116 2.76 14.57 23.61
N LEU A 117 2.02 14.72 22.49
CA LEU A 117 1.95 16.01 21.77
C LEU A 117 0.55 16.58 21.55
N GLY A 118 -0.47 16.12 22.29
CA GLY A 118 -1.75 16.84 22.43
C GLY A 118 -2.59 17.02 21.15
N VAL A 119 -2.33 16.27 20.08
CA VAL A 119 -3.12 16.34 18.84
C VAL A 119 -4.23 15.29 18.87
N GLU A 120 -5.32 15.62 19.56
CA GLU A 120 -6.55 14.79 19.66
C GLU A 120 -7.39 14.78 18.38
N ALA A 121 -6.98 15.48 17.31
CA ALA A 121 -7.88 15.83 16.21
C ALA A 121 -7.92 14.83 15.02
N TYR A 122 -6.92 13.96 14.86
CA TYR A 122 -6.79 13.16 13.61
C TYR A 122 -6.45 11.68 13.79
N VAL A 123 -6.21 11.22 15.02
CA VAL A 123 -5.88 9.82 15.30
C VAL A 123 -7.03 9.24 16.11
N GLU A 124 -7.81 8.34 15.49
CA GLU A 124 -8.71 7.47 16.25
C GLU A 124 -7.88 6.81 17.37
N GLY A 125 -8.25 7.01 18.63
CA GLY A 125 -7.78 6.24 19.79
C GLY A 125 -6.33 6.45 20.27
N ASN A 126 -6.14 6.34 21.60
CA ASN A 126 -4.83 6.30 22.25
C ASN A 126 -4.16 4.94 22.00
N TYR A 127 -3.57 4.77 20.83
CA TYR A 127 -2.82 3.58 20.44
C TYR A 127 -1.32 3.84 20.56
N TRP A 128 -0.72 3.66 21.73
CA TRP A 128 0.67 4.04 22.06
C TRP A 128 1.75 3.79 20.98
N ILE A 129 1.59 2.77 20.12
CA ILE A 129 2.53 2.43 19.04
C ILE A 129 1.80 1.90 17.79
N VAL A 130 0.73 1.12 17.96
CA VAL A 130 0.09 0.37 16.87
C VAL A 130 -1.16 1.08 16.37
N ASN A 131 -1.05 1.83 15.28
CA ASN A 131 -2.20 2.42 14.59
C ASN A 131 -2.63 1.59 13.36
N ARG A 132 -3.71 2.04 12.71
CA ARG A 132 -4.23 1.45 11.48
C ARG A 132 -3.17 1.30 10.37
N ASN A 133 -2.38 2.35 10.14
CA ASN A 133 -1.33 2.36 9.10
C ASN A 133 -0.30 1.24 9.36
N LEU A 134 0.10 1.03 10.61
CA LEU A 134 1.06 -0.02 10.97
C LEU A 134 0.49 -1.42 10.74
N ILE A 135 -0.79 -1.63 11.07
CA ILE A 135 -1.50 -2.89 10.82
C ILE A 135 -1.56 -3.18 9.32
N GLU A 136 -1.88 -2.17 8.50
CA GLU A 136 -1.93 -2.31 7.04
C GLU A 136 -0.53 -2.58 6.44
N ILE A 137 0.52 -1.92 6.94
CA ILE A 137 1.91 -2.24 6.55
C ILE A 137 2.25 -3.69 6.86
N ALA A 138 1.90 -4.18 8.06
CA ALA A 138 2.14 -5.57 8.44
C ALA A 138 1.35 -6.54 7.54
N ALA A 139 0.11 -6.20 7.18
CA ALA A 139 -0.71 -7.00 6.28
C ALA A 139 -0.14 -7.03 4.85
N LEU A 140 0.34 -5.89 4.33
CA LEU A 140 1.05 -5.84 3.05
C LEU A 140 2.36 -6.65 3.08
N LEU A 141 3.10 -6.60 4.19
CA LEU A 141 4.29 -7.43 4.37
C LEU A 141 3.96 -8.92 4.30
N ILE A 142 2.84 -9.35 4.90
CA ILE A 142 2.35 -10.73 4.78
C ILE A 142 2.10 -11.08 3.32
N LEU A 143 1.50 -10.20 2.52
CA LEU A 143 1.27 -10.46 1.09
C LEU A 143 2.57 -10.54 0.28
N VAL A 144 3.62 -9.81 0.68
CA VAL A 144 4.95 -9.89 0.08
C VAL A 144 5.66 -11.19 0.45
N VAL A 145 5.61 -11.59 1.72
CA VAL A 145 6.27 -12.80 2.25
C VAL A 145 5.57 -14.09 1.82
N PHE A 146 4.24 -14.07 1.71
CA PHE A 146 3.41 -15.19 1.25
C PHE A 146 2.83 -14.89 -0.14
N PRO A 147 3.63 -15.03 -1.22
CA PRO A 147 3.23 -14.67 -2.56
C PRO A 147 2.18 -15.65 -3.13
N SER A 148 0.92 -15.48 -2.74
CA SER A 148 -0.23 -16.17 -3.35
C SER A 148 -0.63 -15.55 -4.69
N SER A 149 -0.06 -14.38 -5.05
CA SER A 149 -0.42 -13.63 -6.26
C SER A 149 -0.20 -14.39 -7.57
N HIS A 150 0.76 -15.32 -7.61
CA HIS A 150 1.00 -16.18 -8.77
C HIS A 150 -0.16 -17.15 -9.06
N ILE A 151 -1.06 -17.39 -8.10
CA ILE A 151 -2.16 -18.36 -8.21
C ILE A 151 -3.50 -17.66 -8.46
N THR A 152 -3.76 -16.48 -7.86
CA THR A 152 -5.08 -15.83 -7.87
C THR A 152 -5.14 -14.44 -8.51
N GLY A 153 -4.01 -13.86 -8.93
CA GLY A 153 -3.99 -12.57 -9.62
C GLY A 153 -4.08 -12.70 -11.14
N LEU A 154 -4.47 -11.61 -11.83
CA LEU A 154 -4.33 -11.51 -13.29
C LEU A 154 -2.86 -11.68 -13.75
N ASP A 155 -1.90 -11.53 -12.83
CA ASP A 155 -0.49 -11.90 -13.01
C ASP A 155 -0.31 -13.33 -13.58
N ARG A 156 -1.25 -14.25 -13.32
CA ARG A 156 -1.25 -15.61 -13.90
C ARG A 156 -1.33 -15.60 -15.42
N PHE A 157 -2.15 -14.74 -16.02
CA PHE A 157 -2.35 -14.71 -17.48
C PHE A 157 -1.11 -14.20 -18.21
N ILE A 158 -0.38 -13.25 -17.63
CA ILE A 158 0.84 -12.69 -18.21
C ILE A 158 1.96 -13.75 -18.21
N PHE A 159 2.09 -14.54 -17.14
CA PHE A 159 3.11 -15.59 -17.04
C PHE A 159 2.78 -16.85 -17.86
N LEU A 160 1.51 -17.23 -18.00
CA LEU A 160 1.10 -18.34 -18.86
C LEU A 160 1.38 -18.06 -20.35
N ASN A 161 1.16 -16.83 -20.80
CA ASN A 161 1.35 -16.47 -22.21
C ASN A 161 2.84 -16.48 -22.63
N LYS A 162 3.76 -16.25 -21.68
CA LYS A 162 5.21 -16.32 -21.94
C LYS A 162 5.70 -17.76 -22.12
N LYS A 163 5.07 -18.74 -21.44
CA LYS A 163 5.43 -20.15 -21.57
C LYS A 163 4.98 -20.73 -22.92
N ASN A 164 3.74 -20.45 -23.32
CA ASN A 164 3.22 -20.88 -24.63
C ASN A 164 3.98 -20.28 -25.83
N LYS A 165 4.57 -19.08 -25.68
CA LYS A 165 5.37 -18.46 -26.75
C LYS A 165 6.77 -19.06 -26.88
N SER A 166 7.29 -19.71 -25.84
CA SER A 166 8.57 -20.44 -25.89
C SER A 166 8.42 -21.84 -26.49
N ASP A 167 7.27 -22.49 -26.31
CA ASP A 167 7.01 -23.84 -26.81
C ASP A 167 6.55 -23.85 -28.29
N ASN A 168 6.07 -22.72 -28.82
CA ASN A 168 5.57 -22.58 -30.19
C ASN A 168 6.60 -22.05 -31.20
N ASN A 169 7.88 -21.95 -30.84
CA ASN A 169 8.96 -21.63 -31.79
C ASN A 169 9.89 -22.85 -31.93
N PRO A 170 9.54 -23.87 -32.74
CA PRO A 170 10.48 -24.91 -33.09
C PRO A 170 11.57 -24.26 -33.97
N SER A 171 12.81 -24.31 -33.49
CA SER A 171 14.02 -24.06 -34.28
C SER A 171 14.08 -24.97 -35.50
#